data_AF-A0A9X5PAY9-F1
#
_entry.id   AF-A0A9X5PAY9-F1
#
_cell.length_a   1.000
_cell.length_b   1.000
_cell.length_c   1.000
_cell.angle_alpha   90.00
_cell.angle_beta   90.00
_cell.angle_gamma   90.00
#
_symmetry.space_group_name_H-M   'P 1'
#
loop_
_entity.id
_entity.type
_entity.pdbx_description
1 polymer ?
#
loop_
_entity_poly.entity_id
_entity_poly.type
_entity_poly.pdbx_seq_one_letter_code
_entity_poly.pdbx_strand_id
1 'polypeptide(L)'
;MKQLCQFSITCTQEQKIICLEFDESAKRLWINTANKLEKNISETGKYQSVKDVVSKFMNNASRIAALFHFYLYGDENEEVTRKISESILGSAITLMGYYLEESLRLFGEKSEEQVRFEYAQSLFQYLARTYNPQNPYLGIEKQTICRNGPRLIRKAVLAQIAIDELVRHGYLYYYPNGKPLIYWFTHKWFLENGYVCPSGYYPPC
;
A
#
# COMPACT_ATOMS: atom_id res chain seq x y z
N MET A 1 -1.51 11.02 -40.86
CA MET A 1 -2.85 10.89 -40.24
C MET A 1 -3.92 10.69 -41.32
N LYS A 2 -4.11 9.45 -41.80
CA LYS A 2 -5.28 8.97 -42.60
C LYS A 2 -4.97 7.55 -43.10
N GLN A 3 -4.76 6.58 -42.20
CA GLN A 3 -4.61 5.16 -42.60
C GLN A 3 -4.78 4.17 -41.44
N LEU A 4 -5.67 4.45 -40.49
CA LEU A 4 -6.03 3.49 -39.42
C LEU A 4 -7.55 3.29 -39.24
N CYS A 5 -8.38 3.81 -40.14
CA CYS A 5 -9.85 3.60 -40.11
C CYS A 5 -10.33 2.71 -41.26
N GLN A 6 -9.67 1.57 -41.48
CA GLN A 6 -10.13 0.53 -42.41
C GLN A 6 -10.02 -0.87 -41.81
N PHE A 7 -10.23 -1.02 -40.50
CA PHE A 7 -10.71 -2.29 -39.97
C PHE A 7 -12.22 -2.35 -40.17
N SER A 8 -12.58 -2.67 -41.42
CA SER A 8 -13.74 -3.44 -41.85
C SER A 8 -15.00 -3.33 -41.00
N ILE A 9 -15.89 -2.45 -41.46
CA ILE A 9 -17.34 -2.59 -41.34
C ILE A 9 -17.73 -3.84 -42.13
N THR A 10 -17.59 -5.01 -41.54
CA THR A 10 -18.23 -6.27 -41.94
C THR A 10 -18.18 -7.26 -40.77
N CYS A 11 -18.93 -6.95 -39.70
CA CYS A 11 -19.38 -7.98 -38.77
C CYS A 11 -20.84 -7.71 -38.42
N THR A 12 -21.72 -7.89 -39.40
CA THR A 12 -23.12 -8.24 -39.17
C THR A 12 -23.22 -9.75 -38.95
N GLN A 13 -22.45 -10.28 -38.01
CA GLN A 13 -22.88 -11.46 -37.28
C GLN A 13 -23.71 -10.92 -36.12
N GLU A 14 -24.94 -11.37 -35.96
CA GLU A 14 -25.66 -11.20 -34.71
C GLU A 14 -24.77 -11.80 -33.61
N GLN A 15 -23.98 -10.95 -32.93
CA GLN A 15 -23.19 -11.37 -31.79
C GLN A 15 -24.19 -11.75 -30.71
N LYS A 16 -24.47 -13.04 -30.60
CA LYS A 16 -25.32 -13.60 -29.56
C LYS A 16 -24.70 -13.24 -28.21
N ILE A 17 -25.32 -12.30 -27.50
CA ILE A 17 -24.91 -11.94 -26.15
C ILE A 17 -25.24 -13.12 -25.24
N ILE A 18 -24.21 -13.81 -24.76
CA ILE A 18 -24.36 -14.90 -23.80
C ILE A 18 -24.37 -14.29 -22.40
N CYS A 19 -25.49 -14.45 -21.69
CA CYS A 19 -25.58 -14.08 -20.28
C CYS A 19 -25.13 -15.26 -19.42
N LEU A 20 -24.12 -15.03 -18.58
CA LEU A 20 -23.76 -15.96 -17.51
C LEU A 20 -24.60 -15.63 -16.27
N GLU A 21 -25.05 -16.66 -15.58
CA GLU A 21 -25.84 -16.52 -14.37
C GLU A 21 -25.15 -17.24 -13.21
N PHE A 22 -25.40 -16.79 -11.98
CA PHE A 22 -25.01 -17.56 -10.81
C PHE A 22 -25.94 -18.77 -10.63
N ASP A 23 -25.39 -19.90 -10.20
CA ASP A 23 -26.22 -20.94 -9.58
C ASP A 23 -26.80 -20.45 -8.23
N GLU A 24 -27.74 -21.20 -7.66
CA GLU A 24 -28.42 -20.78 -6.43
C GLU A 24 -27.47 -20.67 -5.22
N SER A 25 -26.45 -21.51 -5.15
CA SER A 25 -25.41 -21.43 -4.12
C SER A 25 -24.56 -20.16 -4.25
N ALA A 26 -24.10 -19.83 -5.46
CA ALA A 26 -23.35 -18.64 -5.78
C ALA A 26 -24.17 -17.36 -5.53
N LYS A 27 -25.47 -17.35 -5.88
CA LYS A 27 -26.38 -16.23 -5.55
C LYS A 27 -26.42 -15.96 -4.04
N ARG A 28 -26.56 -17.01 -3.23
CA ARG A 28 -26.55 -16.88 -1.76
C ARG A 28 -25.21 -16.35 -1.25
N LEU A 29 -24.09 -16.87 -1.75
CA LEU A 29 -22.75 -16.38 -1.41
C LEU A 29 -22.60 -14.89 -1.78
N TRP A 30 -23.05 -14.49 -2.97
CA TRP A 30 -23.01 -13.13 -3.46
C TRP A 30 -23.74 -12.16 -2.51
N ILE A 31 -25.01 -12.45 -2.20
CA ILE A 31 -25.85 -11.61 -1.33
C ILE A 31 -25.26 -11.53 0.08
N ASN A 32 -24.84 -12.66 0.66
CA ASN A 32 -24.25 -12.69 1.99
C ASN A 32 -22.96 -11.87 2.07
N THR A 33 -22.16 -11.90 1.01
CA THR A 33 -20.90 -11.14 0.95
C THR A 33 -21.16 -9.65 0.75
N ALA A 34 -22.09 -9.27 -0.14
CA ALA A 34 -22.51 -7.88 -0.31
C ALA A 34 -23.00 -7.27 1.02
N ASN A 35 -23.89 -7.96 1.73
CA ASN A 35 -24.40 -7.51 3.03
C ASN A 35 -23.31 -7.37 4.10
N LYS A 36 -22.32 -8.28 4.10
CA LYS A 36 -21.15 -8.18 5.01
C LYS A 36 -20.29 -6.98 4.66
N LEU A 37 -20.05 -6.71 3.38
CA LEU A 37 -19.25 -5.58 2.93
C LEU A 37 -19.93 -4.26 3.29
N GLU A 38 -21.24 -4.11 3.04
CA GLU A 38 -21.99 -2.91 3.39
C GLU A 38 -21.89 -2.56 4.88
N LYS A 39 -21.97 -3.57 5.77
CA LYS A 39 -21.78 -3.38 7.21
C LYS A 39 -20.38 -2.84 7.58
N ASN A 40 -19.35 -3.15 6.80
CA ASN A 40 -17.97 -2.73 7.06
C ASN A 40 -17.61 -1.35 6.48
N ILE A 41 -18.53 -0.69 5.78
CA ILE A 41 -18.37 0.69 5.26
C ILE A 41 -19.17 1.73 6.08
N SER A 42 -19.58 1.38 7.30
CA SER A 42 -20.18 2.36 8.23
C SER A 42 -19.18 3.47 8.58
N GLU A 43 -19.65 4.55 9.18
CA GLU A 43 -18.82 5.74 9.49
C GLU A 43 -17.57 5.45 10.34
N THR A 44 -17.56 4.34 11.09
CA THR A 44 -16.42 3.85 11.88
C THR A 44 -15.82 2.55 11.33
N GLY A 45 -16.24 2.13 10.14
CA GLY A 45 -15.83 0.87 9.53
C GLY A 45 -14.41 0.90 8.98
N LYS A 46 -13.71 -0.24 9.08
CA LYS A 46 -12.32 -0.45 8.60
C LYS A 46 -12.08 0.07 7.19
N TYR A 47 -13.09 0.01 6.31
CA TYR A 47 -12.95 0.36 4.90
C TYR A 47 -13.55 1.72 4.52
N GLN A 48 -13.86 2.59 5.49
CA GLN A 48 -14.44 3.91 5.20
C GLN A 48 -13.59 4.66 4.17
N SER A 49 -12.28 4.72 4.39
CA SER A 49 -11.32 5.44 3.54
C SER A 49 -11.21 4.91 2.12
N VAL A 50 -11.72 3.70 1.87
CA VAL A 50 -11.75 3.04 0.56
C VAL A 50 -13.17 2.64 0.15
N LYS A 51 -14.19 3.35 0.63
CA LYS A 51 -15.61 3.10 0.35
C LYS A 51 -15.93 2.93 -1.14
N ASP A 52 -15.30 3.70 -2.01
CA ASP A 52 -15.50 3.61 -3.46
C ASP A 52 -15.03 2.28 -4.06
N VAL A 53 -14.01 1.66 -3.47
CA VAL A 53 -13.54 0.33 -3.86
C VAL A 53 -14.53 -0.73 -3.37
N VAL A 54 -14.97 -0.62 -2.11
CA VAL A 54 -15.91 -1.60 -1.53
C VAL A 54 -17.26 -1.57 -2.23
N SER A 55 -17.79 -0.38 -2.57
CA SER A 55 -19.09 -0.25 -3.27
C SER A 55 -19.11 -0.93 -4.65
N LYS A 56 -17.94 -1.16 -5.25
CA LYS A 56 -17.77 -1.85 -6.53
C LYS A 56 -17.26 -3.28 -6.39
N PHE A 57 -16.95 -3.72 -5.17
CA PHE A 57 -16.29 -5.01 -4.90
C PHE A 57 -17.05 -6.16 -5.54
N MET A 58 -18.34 -6.31 -5.23
CA MET A 58 -19.11 -7.47 -5.69
C MET A 58 -19.36 -7.44 -7.20
N ASN A 59 -19.52 -6.26 -7.79
CA ASN A 59 -19.61 -6.12 -9.25
C ASN A 59 -18.32 -6.55 -9.95
N ASN A 60 -17.16 -6.17 -9.38
CA ASN A 60 -15.87 -6.59 -9.92
C ASN A 60 -15.61 -8.08 -9.68
N ALA A 61 -15.96 -8.60 -8.51
CA ALA A 61 -15.87 -10.04 -8.21
C ALA A 61 -16.73 -10.86 -9.18
N SER A 62 -17.96 -10.41 -9.51
CA SER A 62 -18.80 -11.06 -10.52
C SER A 62 -18.13 -11.11 -11.90
N ARG A 63 -17.47 -10.02 -12.31
CA ARG A 63 -16.75 -9.96 -13.60
C ARG A 63 -15.54 -10.87 -13.62
N ILE A 64 -14.76 -10.92 -12.53
CA ILE A 64 -13.63 -11.85 -12.38
C ILE A 64 -14.14 -13.30 -12.40
N ALA A 65 -15.25 -13.59 -11.73
CA ALA A 65 -15.87 -14.92 -11.73
C ALA A 65 -16.29 -15.35 -13.15
N ALA A 66 -16.85 -14.43 -13.95
CA ALA A 66 -17.16 -14.68 -15.35
C ALA A 66 -15.91 -14.99 -16.19
N LEU A 67 -14.79 -14.29 -15.94
CA LEU A 67 -13.51 -14.58 -16.62
C LEU A 67 -12.95 -15.95 -16.22
N PHE A 68 -13.00 -16.30 -14.93
CA PHE A 68 -12.59 -17.61 -14.45
C PHE A 68 -13.45 -18.72 -15.05
N HIS A 69 -14.76 -18.51 -15.08
CA HIS A 69 -15.71 -19.44 -15.70
C HIS A 69 -15.40 -19.66 -17.18
N PHE A 70 -15.22 -18.58 -17.93
CA PHE A 70 -14.85 -18.63 -19.36
C PHE A 70 -13.51 -19.34 -19.58
N TYR A 71 -12.52 -19.09 -18.72
CA TYR A 71 -11.22 -19.76 -18.82
C TYR A 71 -11.32 -21.29 -18.60
N LEU A 72 -12.23 -21.73 -17.72
CA LEU A 72 -12.39 -23.15 -17.39
C LEU A 72 -13.27 -23.92 -18.37
N TYR A 73 -14.32 -23.30 -18.91
CA TYR A 73 -15.36 -23.97 -19.70
C TYR A 73 -15.53 -23.42 -21.13
N GLY A 74 -14.80 -22.38 -21.51
CA GLY A 74 -14.90 -21.75 -22.83
C GLY A 74 -16.22 -20.98 -23.06
N ASP A 75 -16.63 -20.89 -24.32
CA ASP A 75 -17.86 -20.21 -24.76
C ASP A 75 -19.04 -21.19 -25.00
N GLU A 76 -18.93 -22.40 -24.45
CA GLU A 76 -19.92 -23.45 -24.63
C GLU A 76 -21.31 -22.99 -24.20
N ASN A 77 -22.28 -23.15 -25.09
CA ASN A 77 -23.59 -22.52 -25.01
C ASN A 77 -24.65 -23.37 -24.30
N GLU A 78 -24.23 -24.37 -23.53
CA GLU A 78 -25.12 -25.23 -22.75
C GLU A 78 -25.63 -24.52 -21.48
N GLU A 79 -26.81 -24.89 -21.00
CA GLU A 79 -27.39 -24.25 -19.82
C GLU A 79 -26.55 -24.46 -18.56
N VAL A 80 -25.97 -25.65 -18.41
CA VAL A 80 -25.09 -26.00 -17.28
C VAL A 80 -23.79 -25.20 -17.35
N THR A 81 -23.21 -25.05 -18.55
CA THR A 81 -21.98 -24.26 -18.77
C THR A 81 -22.22 -22.75 -18.72
N ARG A 82 -23.45 -22.27 -18.46
CA ARG A 82 -23.73 -20.84 -18.21
C ARG A 82 -23.88 -20.49 -16.74
N LYS A 83 -23.85 -21.47 -15.84
CA LYS A 83 -24.00 -21.27 -14.41
C LYS A 83 -22.63 -21.17 -13.73
N ILE A 84 -22.31 -19.99 -13.22
CA ILE A 84 -21.13 -19.76 -12.40
C ILE A 84 -21.38 -20.37 -11.02
N SER A 85 -20.51 -21.29 -10.63
CA SER A 85 -20.62 -22.01 -9.36
C SER A 85 -20.13 -21.19 -8.16
N GLU A 86 -20.55 -21.61 -6.96
CA GLU A 86 -20.09 -21.01 -5.70
C GLU A 86 -18.56 -21.01 -5.57
N SER A 87 -17.90 -22.10 -6.00
CA SER A 87 -16.43 -22.21 -5.94
C SER A 87 -15.72 -21.17 -6.81
N ILE A 88 -16.26 -20.91 -8.01
CA ILE A 88 -15.68 -19.93 -8.93
C ILE A 88 -15.88 -18.52 -8.40
N LEU A 89 -17.10 -18.20 -7.94
CA LEU A 89 -17.38 -16.90 -7.33
C LEU A 89 -16.57 -16.70 -6.05
N GLY A 90 -16.42 -17.72 -5.22
CA GLY A 90 -15.61 -17.68 -4.00
C GLY A 90 -14.15 -17.36 -4.29
N SER A 91 -13.58 -17.99 -5.33
CA SER A 91 -12.20 -17.69 -5.77
C SER A 91 -12.07 -16.24 -6.25
N ALA A 92 -13.04 -15.73 -7.00
CA ALA A 92 -13.06 -14.35 -7.45
C ALA A 92 -13.20 -13.34 -6.30
N ILE A 93 -14.03 -13.65 -5.29
CA ILE A 93 -14.18 -12.86 -4.06
C ILE A 93 -12.86 -12.83 -3.30
N THR A 94 -12.16 -13.96 -3.14
CA THR A 94 -10.85 -14.00 -2.46
C THR A 94 -9.83 -13.11 -3.17
N LEU A 95 -9.76 -13.17 -4.50
CA LEU A 95 -8.87 -12.31 -5.28
C LEU A 95 -9.23 -10.82 -5.14
N MET A 96 -10.52 -10.49 -5.23
CA MET A 96 -10.99 -9.11 -5.02
C MET A 96 -10.70 -8.64 -3.58
N GLY A 97 -10.75 -9.54 -2.61
CA GLY A 97 -10.36 -9.31 -1.21
C GLY A 97 -8.92 -8.84 -1.08
N TYR A 98 -7.99 -9.50 -1.78
CA TYR A 98 -6.59 -9.07 -1.83
C TYR A 98 -6.46 -7.62 -2.37
N TYR A 99 -7.14 -7.30 -3.47
CA TYR A 99 -7.09 -5.95 -4.04
C TYR A 99 -7.74 -4.89 -3.14
N LEU A 100 -8.76 -5.25 -2.37
CA LEU A 100 -9.35 -4.36 -1.37
C LEU A 100 -8.36 -4.05 -0.25
N GLU A 101 -7.68 -5.06 0.30
CA GLU A 101 -6.66 -4.85 1.34
C GLU A 101 -5.48 -4.03 0.81
N GLU A 102 -5.03 -4.28 -0.42
CA GLU A 102 -3.99 -3.47 -1.05
C GLU A 102 -4.44 -2.02 -1.28
N SER A 103 -5.70 -1.80 -1.64
CA SER A 103 -6.27 -0.45 -1.75
C SER A 103 -6.29 0.23 -0.39
N LEU A 104 -6.64 -0.48 0.68
CA LEU A 104 -6.61 0.05 2.05
C LEU A 104 -5.17 0.37 2.48
N ARG A 105 -4.20 -0.48 2.14
CA ARG A 105 -2.78 -0.25 2.44
C ARG A 105 -2.23 1.00 1.75
N LEU A 106 -2.67 1.27 0.53
CA LEU A 106 -2.17 2.39 -0.29
C LEU A 106 -2.91 3.71 -0.05
N PHE A 107 -4.23 3.64 0.09
CA PHE A 107 -5.12 4.80 0.09
C PHE A 107 -5.92 4.94 1.39
N GLY A 108 -5.80 3.98 2.31
CA GLY A 108 -6.46 4.06 3.59
C GLY A 108 -5.91 5.17 4.47
N GLU A 109 -6.70 5.57 5.45
CA GLU A 109 -6.20 6.45 6.50
C GLU A 109 -5.01 5.78 7.20
N LYS A 110 -3.89 6.50 7.22
CA LYS A 110 -2.68 5.99 7.84
C LYS A 110 -2.87 5.94 9.35
N SER A 111 -2.53 4.82 9.98
CA SER A 111 -2.44 4.76 11.43
C SER A 111 -1.36 5.73 11.94
N GLU A 112 -1.44 6.13 13.21
CA GLU A 112 -0.41 6.97 13.81
C GLU A 112 0.99 6.35 13.67
N GLU A 113 1.09 5.03 13.85
CA GLU A 113 2.34 4.27 13.66
C GLU A 113 2.88 4.37 12.24
N GLN A 114 2.03 4.24 11.22
CA GLN A 114 2.43 4.38 9.82
C GLN A 114 2.92 5.79 9.50
N VAL A 115 2.28 6.82 10.07
CA VAL A 115 2.70 8.21 9.92
C VAL A 115 4.06 8.45 10.60
N ARG A 116 4.27 7.92 11.81
CA ARG A 116 5.56 8.00 12.54
C ARG A 116 6.67 7.31 11.75
N PHE A 117 6.40 6.13 11.20
CA PHE A 117 7.33 5.38 10.34
C PHE A 117 7.69 6.17 9.08
N GLU A 118 6.72 6.79 8.40
CA GLU A 118 6.96 7.60 7.19
C GLU A 118 7.87 8.80 7.49
N TYR A 119 7.65 9.48 8.63
CA TYR A 119 8.53 10.57 9.07
C TYR A 119 9.95 10.08 9.35
N ALA A 120 10.09 8.94 10.03
CA ALA A 120 11.38 8.32 10.33
C ALA A 120 12.12 7.91 9.04
N GLN A 121 11.42 7.30 8.09
CA GLN A 121 11.99 6.89 6.81
C GLN A 121 12.44 8.11 6.00
N SER A 122 11.64 9.19 5.99
CA SER A 122 12.00 10.44 5.33
C SER A 122 13.30 11.03 5.92
N LEU A 123 13.42 11.01 7.25
CA LEU A 123 14.63 11.45 7.93
C LEU A 123 15.82 10.55 7.62
N PHE A 124 15.66 9.23 7.70
CA PHE A 124 16.71 8.26 7.42
C PHE A 124 17.30 8.45 6.01
N GLN A 125 16.43 8.55 4.99
CA GLN A 125 16.86 8.77 3.61
C GLN A 125 17.56 10.11 3.42
N TYR A 126 17.08 11.17 4.09
CA TYR A 126 17.75 12.46 4.06
C TYR A 126 19.15 12.37 4.64
N LEU A 127 19.30 11.78 5.82
CA LEU A 127 20.59 11.61 6.49
C LEU A 127 21.56 10.81 5.62
N ALA A 128 21.11 9.70 5.04
CA ALA A 128 21.91 8.86 4.14
C ALA A 128 22.39 9.63 2.90
N ARG A 129 21.54 10.50 2.32
CA ARG A 129 21.89 11.32 1.14
C ARG A 129 22.82 12.48 1.48
N THR A 130 22.72 13.05 2.68
CA THR A 130 23.53 14.22 3.10
C THR A 130 24.82 13.84 3.82
N TYR A 131 24.97 12.58 4.23
CA TYR A 131 26.17 12.11 4.89
C TYR A 131 27.36 12.14 3.94
N ASN A 132 28.47 12.73 4.38
CA ASN A 132 29.71 12.79 3.63
C ASN A 132 30.80 11.99 4.35
N PRO A 133 31.19 10.81 3.82
CA PRO A 133 32.24 9.99 4.43
C PRO A 133 33.62 10.67 4.50
N GLN A 134 33.90 11.62 3.59
CA GLN A 134 35.19 12.31 3.51
C GLN A 134 35.33 13.44 4.54
N ASN A 135 34.20 13.93 5.07
CA ASN A 135 34.17 14.90 6.15
C ASN A 135 33.01 14.56 7.09
N PRO A 136 33.17 13.53 7.94
CA PRO A 136 32.09 12.97 8.71
C PRO A 136 31.75 13.86 9.90
N TYR A 137 30.79 14.76 9.73
CA TYR A 137 30.09 15.32 10.88
C TYR A 137 29.03 14.33 11.34
N LEU A 138 29.23 13.76 12.53
CA LEU A 138 28.42 12.63 13.05
C LEU A 138 27.24 13.07 13.92
N GLY A 139 27.22 14.35 14.28
CA GLY A 139 26.15 14.97 15.05
C GLY A 139 25.03 15.48 14.15
N ILE A 140 23.80 15.38 14.61
CA ILE A 140 22.63 15.95 13.97
C ILE A 140 21.89 16.78 15.00
N GLU A 141 21.66 18.03 14.67
CA GLU A 141 20.81 18.92 15.46
C GLU A 141 19.39 18.92 14.89
N LYS A 142 18.40 18.94 15.79
CA LYS A 142 17.00 19.09 15.39
C LYS A 142 16.78 20.34 14.52
N GLN A 143 17.45 21.44 14.85
CA GLN A 143 17.31 22.70 14.11
C GLN A 143 17.80 22.59 12.66
N THR A 144 18.84 21.78 12.41
CA THR A 144 19.32 21.47 11.07
C THR A 144 18.27 20.72 10.26
N ILE A 145 17.57 19.75 10.87
CA ILE A 145 16.45 19.03 10.23
C ILE A 145 15.29 20.01 9.92
N CYS A 146 14.92 20.87 10.86
CA CYS A 146 13.86 21.85 10.66
C CYS A 146 14.16 22.83 9.50
N ARG A 147 15.44 23.24 9.37
CA ARG A 147 15.87 24.22 8.35
C ARG A 147 16.06 23.59 6.97
N ASN A 148 16.76 22.44 6.92
CA ASN A 148 17.28 21.89 5.67
C ASN A 148 16.67 20.53 5.29
N GLY A 149 15.99 19.85 6.22
CA GLY A 149 15.45 18.52 6.02
C GLY A 149 14.35 18.43 4.96
N PRO A 150 13.79 17.23 4.71
CA PRO A 150 12.66 17.03 3.82
C PRO A 150 11.45 17.86 4.26
N ARG A 151 10.70 18.41 3.29
CA ARG A 151 9.51 19.25 3.56
C ARG A 151 8.53 18.60 4.53
N LEU A 152 8.37 17.29 4.45
CA LEU A 152 7.49 16.48 5.29
C LEU A 152 7.77 16.64 6.80
N ILE A 153 9.04 16.78 7.19
CA ILE A 153 9.48 16.75 8.59
C ILE A 153 10.12 18.06 9.08
N ARG A 154 10.03 19.17 8.32
CA ARG A 154 10.63 20.46 8.73
C ARG A 154 9.98 21.11 9.95
N LYS A 155 8.73 20.76 10.27
CA LYS A 155 8.06 21.26 11.49
C LYS A 155 8.70 20.62 12.72
N ALA A 156 8.99 21.41 13.75
CA ALA A 156 9.74 20.95 14.94
C ALA A 156 9.16 19.71 15.63
N VAL A 157 7.83 19.61 15.71
CA VAL A 157 7.14 18.44 16.28
C VAL A 157 7.35 17.20 15.42
N LEU A 158 7.22 17.32 14.10
CA LEU A 158 7.38 16.20 13.17
C LEU A 158 8.83 15.73 13.09
N ALA A 159 9.78 16.66 13.12
CA ALA A 159 11.21 16.36 13.23
C ALA A 159 11.50 15.55 14.50
N GLN A 160 10.93 15.95 15.64
CA GLN A 160 11.13 15.23 16.90
C GLN A 160 10.55 13.82 16.82
N ILE A 161 9.34 13.65 16.30
CA ILE A 161 8.73 12.32 16.09
C ILE A 161 9.64 11.44 15.22
N ALA A 162 10.16 11.96 14.11
CA ALA A 162 11.05 11.22 13.24
C ALA A 162 12.35 10.81 13.95
N ILE A 163 12.94 11.71 14.75
CA ILE A 163 14.16 11.46 15.51
C ILE A 163 13.90 10.39 16.57
N ASP A 164 12.84 10.53 17.36
CA ASP A 164 12.48 9.59 18.42
C ASP A 164 12.28 8.19 17.85
N GLU A 165 11.69 8.10 16.65
CA GLU A 165 11.46 6.84 15.97
C GLU A 165 12.79 6.19 15.51
N LEU A 166 13.74 6.98 15.00
CA LEU A 166 15.08 6.49 14.67
C LEU A 166 15.89 6.11 15.91
N VAL A 167 15.72 6.82 17.03
CA VAL A 167 16.34 6.47 18.32
C VAL A 167 15.78 5.14 18.84
N ARG A 168 14.45 4.99 18.84
CA ARG A 168 13.76 3.76 19.26
C ARG A 168 14.17 2.54 18.43
N HIS A 169 14.46 2.71 17.14
CA HIS A 169 15.00 1.65 16.28
C HIS A 169 16.53 1.49 16.35
N GLY A 170 17.22 2.26 17.18
CA GLY A 170 18.67 2.15 17.41
C GLY A 170 19.52 2.67 16.26
N TYR A 171 19.02 3.59 15.43
CA TYR A 171 19.80 4.27 14.37
C TYR A 171 20.49 5.53 14.85
N LEU A 172 19.88 6.20 15.83
CA LEU A 172 20.41 7.40 16.47
C LEU A 172 20.45 7.19 17.99
N TYR A 173 21.31 7.94 18.66
CA TYR A 173 21.31 8.05 20.11
C TYR A 173 21.60 9.48 20.52
N TYR A 174 21.30 9.83 21.77
CA TYR A 174 21.62 11.13 22.34
C TYR A 174 22.02 10.98 23.81
N TYR A 175 22.76 11.96 24.33
CA TYR A 175 23.05 12.05 25.75
C TYR A 175 21.98 12.93 26.42
N PRO A 176 21.20 12.41 27.39
CA PRO A 176 20.06 13.14 27.97
C PRO A 176 20.41 14.52 28.54
N ASN A 177 21.64 14.68 29.03
CA ASN A 177 22.13 15.91 29.65
C ASN A 177 23.06 16.73 28.73
N GLY A 178 23.20 16.32 27.46
CA GLY A 178 24.02 17.04 26.48
C GLY A 178 23.41 18.39 26.12
N LYS A 179 24.18 19.47 26.28
CA LYS A 179 23.82 20.82 25.81
C LYS A 179 24.89 21.31 24.83
N PRO A 180 24.56 21.61 23.56
CA PRO A 180 23.24 21.44 22.92
C PRO A 180 22.85 19.95 22.75
N LEU A 181 21.55 19.69 22.58
CA LEU A 181 21.04 18.33 22.34
C LEU A 181 21.38 17.91 20.91
N ILE A 182 22.39 17.05 20.78
CA ILE A 182 22.89 16.50 19.51
C ILE A 182 22.55 15.01 19.46
N TYR A 183 22.04 14.56 18.31
CA TYR A 183 21.79 13.16 18.00
C TYR A 183 22.94 12.60 17.17
N TRP A 184 23.38 11.39 17.50
CA TRP A 184 24.60 10.80 16.95
C TRP A 184 24.26 9.48 16.25
N PHE A 185 24.95 9.16 15.16
CA PHE A 185 24.74 7.90 14.42
C PHE A 185 25.23 6.68 15.20
N THR A 186 24.43 5.63 15.31
CA THR A 186 24.88 4.37 15.92
C THR A 186 25.65 3.50 14.93
N HIS A 187 26.30 2.43 15.43
CA HIS A 187 26.89 1.39 14.57
C HIS A 187 25.88 0.81 13.56
N LYS A 188 24.64 0.59 14.01
CA LYS A 188 23.56 0.06 13.15
C LYS A 188 23.32 0.94 11.92
N TRP A 189 23.29 2.26 12.08
CA TRP A 189 23.07 3.17 10.96
C TRP A 189 24.18 3.07 9.91
N PHE A 190 25.44 2.98 10.31
CA PHE A 190 26.55 2.83 9.37
C PHE A 190 26.47 1.50 8.60
N LEU A 191 26.25 0.40 9.33
CA LEU A 191 26.16 -0.94 8.74
C LEU A 191 25.06 -1.02 7.68
N GLU A 192 23.86 -0.52 7.98
CA GLU A 192 22.73 -0.58 7.05
C GLU A 192 22.85 0.39 5.87
N ASN A 193 23.66 1.43 5.98
CA ASN A 193 23.96 2.35 4.87
C ASN A 193 25.25 1.99 4.10
N GLY A 194 25.90 0.87 4.43
CA GLY A 194 27.13 0.43 3.76
C GLY A 194 28.36 1.30 4.06
N TYR A 195 28.34 2.03 5.17
CA TYR A 195 29.45 2.88 5.61
C TYR A 195 30.27 2.20 6.71
N VAL A 196 31.56 2.54 6.77
CA VAL A 196 32.42 2.16 7.89
C VAL A 196 32.33 3.24 8.96
N CYS A 197 32.16 2.83 10.21
CA CYS A 197 32.19 3.74 11.36
C CYS A 197 33.55 4.49 11.40
N PRO A 198 33.57 5.83 11.48
CA PRO A 198 34.82 6.57 11.48
C PRO A 198 35.76 6.19 12.63
N SER A 199 37.06 6.18 12.35
CA SER A 199 38.07 5.88 13.37
C SER A 199 38.00 6.88 14.53
N GLY A 200 38.07 6.37 15.76
CA GLY A 200 37.96 7.18 16.98
C GLY A 200 36.52 7.54 17.39
N TYR A 201 35.52 7.14 16.62
CA TYR A 201 34.11 7.25 17.00
C TYR A 201 33.58 5.92 17.53
N TYR A 202 33.16 5.92 18.79
CA TYR A 202 32.68 4.74 19.51
C TYR A 202 31.25 5.03 20.02
N PRO A 203 30.23 4.83 19.18
CA PRO A 203 28.86 5.00 19.63
C PRO A 203 28.54 3.94 20.69
N PRO A 204 27.68 4.24 21.68
CA PRO A 204 27.23 3.25 22.65
C PRO A 204 26.60 2.06 21.91
N CYS A 205 26.93 0.87 22.39
CA CYS A 205 26.47 -0.40 21.85
C CYS A 205 24.94 -0.56 22.00
#